data_AF-A0A1F7G9M7-F1
#
_entry.id   AF-A0A1F7G9M7-F1
#
_cell.length_a   1.000
_cell.length_b   1.000
_cell.length_c   1.000
_cell.angle_alpha   90.00
_cell.angle_beta   90.00
_cell.angle_gamma   90.00
#
_symmetry.space_group_name_H-M   'P 1'
#
loop_
_entity.id
_entity.type
_entity.pdbx_description
1 polymer ?
#
loop_
_entity_poly.entity_id
_entity_poly.type
_entity_poly.pdbx_seq_one_letter_code
_entity_poly.pdbx_strand_id
1 'polypeptide(L)'
;MSDIKLDRPPAKENPIEYNYPYVEGVVGINMSEILTPGFQGKIKSGSGRELSADVTEKGIIISDVLNNYYHLQALFNSNDSSLSFGIYTKVKAKDKKDILSIKGRHPDLFAKHFITIALEYFSNIGVQIEQCKGNWSPGENNYRKFMQSLKSGLDPVESAKRTWAGRQFISNGFGRIAQDNIFPLEITNKPASITASFYRG
;
A
#
# COMPACT_ATOMS: atom_id res chain seq x y z
N MET A 1 -22.54 57.18 -15.55
CA MET A 1 -21.82 56.01 -16.08
C MET A 1 -21.15 55.34 -14.90
N SER A 2 -21.72 54.23 -14.45
CA SER A 2 -21.26 53.46 -13.29
C SER A 2 -21.22 52.00 -13.69
N ASP A 3 -20.01 51.45 -13.67
CA ASP A 3 -19.67 50.11 -14.10
C ASP A 3 -20.47 49.05 -13.32
N ILE A 4 -21.18 48.20 -14.06
CA ILE A 4 -21.78 46.99 -13.51
C ILE A 4 -20.62 46.02 -13.24
N LYS A 5 -20.18 45.96 -11.98
CA LYS A 5 -19.36 44.84 -11.49
C LYS A 5 -20.23 43.58 -11.53
N LEU A 6 -19.98 42.72 -12.50
CA LEU A 6 -20.44 41.33 -12.46
C LEU A 6 -19.70 40.63 -11.32
N ASP A 7 -20.32 40.60 -10.14
CA ASP A 7 -19.96 39.66 -9.08
C ASP A 7 -20.23 38.25 -9.60
N ARG A 8 -19.19 37.60 -10.11
CA ARG A 8 -19.24 36.15 -10.31
C ARG A 8 -19.30 35.53 -8.92
N PRO A 9 -20.32 34.70 -8.61
CA PRO A 9 -20.29 33.93 -7.37
C PRO A 9 -19.00 33.09 -7.36
N PRO A 10 -18.41 32.84 -6.17
CA PRO A 10 -17.25 31.98 -6.08
C PRO A 10 -17.59 30.66 -6.77
N ALA A 11 -16.74 30.22 -7.69
CA ALA A 11 -16.87 28.92 -8.29
C ALA A 11 -17.05 27.93 -7.13
N LYS A 12 -18.24 27.31 -7.04
CA LYS A 12 -18.40 26.13 -6.21
C LYS A 12 -17.40 25.14 -6.79
N GLU A 13 -16.22 25.05 -6.20
CA GLU A 13 -15.41 23.85 -6.30
C GLU A 13 -16.30 22.75 -5.75
N ASN A 14 -17.04 22.10 -6.65
CA ASN A 14 -17.57 20.79 -6.36
C ASN A 14 -16.38 20.00 -5.80
N PRO A 15 -16.52 19.32 -4.64
CA PRO A 15 -15.48 18.43 -4.20
C PRO A 15 -15.19 17.54 -5.40
N ILE A 16 -13.92 17.51 -5.84
CA ILE A 16 -13.50 16.56 -6.85
C ILE A 16 -13.82 15.19 -6.23
N GLU A 17 -14.97 14.65 -6.57
CA GLU A 17 -15.32 13.27 -6.33
C GLU A 17 -14.26 12.48 -7.09
N TYR A 18 -13.32 11.91 -6.34
CA TYR A 18 -12.29 11.00 -6.85
C TYR A 18 -12.95 9.67 -7.25
N ASN A 19 -13.90 9.73 -8.17
CA ASN A 19 -14.54 8.61 -8.82
C ASN A 19 -14.00 8.49 -10.25
N TYR A 20 -12.67 8.37 -10.41
CA TYR A 20 -12.11 7.71 -11.60
C TYR A 20 -10.60 7.41 -11.51
N PRO A 21 -10.15 6.18 -11.87
CA PRO A 21 -10.88 4.93 -11.84
C PRO A 21 -10.65 4.23 -10.49
N TYR A 22 -11.37 4.64 -9.44
CA TYR A 22 -11.61 3.74 -8.31
C TYR A 22 -12.90 2.99 -8.60
N VAL A 23 -12.78 1.70 -8.89
CA VAL A 23 -13.92 0.77 -8.85
C VAL A 23 -13.64 -0.17 -7.70
N GLU A 24 -14.50 -0.14 -6.69
CA GLU A 24 -14.41 -1.10 -5.59
C GLU A 24 -14.54 -2.52 -6.17
N GLY A 25 -13.56 -3.39 -5.87
CA GLY A 25 -13.51 -4.76 -6.39
C GLY A 25 -12.82 -4.99 -7.74
N VAL A 26 -12.45 -3.94 -8.50
CA VAL A 26 -11.72 -4.10 -9.77
C VAL A 26 -10.31 -3.54 -9.63
N VAL A 27 -9.32 -4.43 -9.65
CA VAL A 27 -7.91 -4.03 -9.71
C VAL A 27 -7.67 -3.40 -11.09
N GLY A 28 -7.09 -2.21 -11.17
CA GLY A 28 -6.67 -1.57 -12.43
C GLY A 28 -5.58 -2.34 -13.20
N ILE A 29 -5.20 -3.51 -12.70
CA ILE A 29 -4.23 -4.45 -13.24
C ILE A 29 -4.95 -5.79 -13.30
N ASN A 30 -4.97 -6.44 -14.47
CA ASN A 30 -5.48 -7.79 -14.57
C ASN A 30 -4.49 -8.76 -13.91
N MET A 31 -4.61 -8.92 -12.59
CA MET A 31 -3.69 -9.73 -11.79
C MET A 31 -3.67 -11.20 -12.25
N SER A 32 -4.77 -11.72 -12.79
CA SER A 32 -4.82 -13.09 -13.31
C SER A 32 -3.88 -13.35 -14.49
N GLU A 33 -3.55 -12.32 -15.28
CA GLU A 33 -2.62 -12.44 -16.41
C GLU A 33 -1.15 -12.51 -15.98
N ILE A 34 -0.81 -11.95 -14.81
CA ILE A 34 0.57 -11.84 -14.35
C ILE A 34 0.93 -12.78 -13.21
N LEU A 35 -0.04 -13.33 -12.47
CA LEU A 35 0.21 -14.24 -11.36
C LEU A 35 0.45 -15.68 -11.81
N THR A 36 1.17 -15.83 -12.91
CA THR A 36 1.72 -17.10 -13.34
C THR A 36 3.12 -17.23 -12.72
N PRO A 37 3.45 -18.36 -12.05
CA PRO A 37 4.80 -18.57 -11.53
C PRO A 37 5.86 -18.37 -12.61
N GLY A 38 6.85 -17.52 -12.33
CA GLY A 38 7.93 -17.19 -13.27
C GLY A 38 7.59 -16.09 -14.29
N PHE A 39 6.42 -15.43 -14.19
CA PHE A 39 6.11 -14.29 -15.05
C PHE A 39 7.10 -13.15 -14.83
N GLN A 40 7.77 -12.72 -15.90
CA GLN A 40 8.61 -11.54 -15.93
C GLN A 40 8.33 -10.76 -17.21
N GLY A 41 7.92 -9.51 -17.07
CA GLY A 41 7.65 -8.71 -18.26
C GLY A 41 6.93 -7.41 -18.00
N LYS A 42 6.58 -6.77 -19.10
CA LYS A 42 5.81 -5.52 -19.12
C LYS A 42 4.36 -5.81 -19.43
N ILE A 43 3.47 -5.09 -18.77
CA ILE A 43 2.02 -5.13 -19.01
C ILE A 43 1.48 -3.72 -19.21
N LYS A 44 0.36 -3.64 -19.92
CA LYS A 44 -0.42 -2.41 -20.00
C LYS A 44 -1.58 -2.49 -19.02
N SER A 45 -1.60 -1.59 -18.05
CA SER A 45 -2.66 -1.48 -17.05
C SER A 45 -3.94 -0.87 -17.64
N GLY A 46 -5.02 -0.89 -16.86
CA GLY A 46 -6.33 -0.36 -17.25
C GLY A 46 -6.34 1.12 -17.59
N SER A 47 -5.48 1.94 -16.96
CA SER A 47 -5.28 3.34 -17.32
C SER A 47 -4.44 3.55 -18.59
N GLY A 48 -3.88 2.47 -19.15
CA GLY A 48 -2.96 2.52 -20.29
C GLY A 48 -1.50 2.72 -19.90
N ARG A 49 -1.16 2.81 -18.61
CA ARG A 49 0.24 2.88 -18.15
C ARG A 49 0.95 1.54 -18.33
N GLU A 50 2.24 1.63 -18.63
CA GLU A 50 3.13 0.48 -18.67
C GLU A 50 3.67 0.17 -17.27
N LEU A 51 3.47 -1.07 -16.84
CA LEU A 51 3.99 -1.59 -15.57
C LEU A 51 4.97 -2.72 -15.86
N SER A 52 5.99 -2.85 -15.04
CA SER A 52 6.85 -4.04 -14.98
C SER A 52 6.35 -4.95 -13.87
N ALA A 53 6.25 -6.25 -14.13
CA ALA A 53 5.96 -7.25 -13.11
C ALA A 53 7.01 -8.37 -13.12
N ASP A 54 7.38 -8.82 -11.93
CA ASP A 54 8.27 -9.94 -11.64
C ASP A 54 7.62 -10.82 -10.58
N VAL A 55 7.28 -12.05 -10.94
CA VAL A 55 6.54 -13.00 -10.12
C VAL A 55 7.35 -14.29 -9.99
N THR A 56 7.82 -14.56 -8.78
CA THR A 56 8.67 -15.70 -8.45
C THR A 56 8.16 -16.42 -7.20
N GLU A 57 8.78 -17.54 -6.84
CA GLU A 57 8.57 -18.18 -5.54
C GLU A 57 9.01 -17.28 -4.36
N LYS A 58 9.80 -16.24 -4.61
CA LYS A 58 10.32 -15.33 -3.58
C LYS A 58 9.49 -14.07 -3.43
N GLY A 59 8.63 -13.75 -4.41
CA GLY A 59 7.90 -12.51 -4.37
C GLY A 59 7.09 -12.17 -5.61
N ILE A 60 6.16 -11.24 -5.41
CA ILE A 60 5.44 -10.52 -6.46
C ILE A 60 5.89 -9.07 -6.38
N ILE A 61 6.46 -8.54 -7.45
CA ILE A 61 6.87 -7.14 -7.56
C ILE A 61 6.20 -6.56 -8.80
N ILE A 62 5.46 -5.46 -8.63
CA ILE A 62 4.82 -4.72 -9.72
C ILE A 62 5.17 -3.26 -9.55
N SER A 63 5.73 -2.62 -10.58
CA SER A 63 6.16 -1.22 -10.54
C SER A 63 5.80 -0.46 -11.81
N ASP A 64 5.51 0.84 -11.70
CA ASP A 64 5.40 1.72 -12.86
C ASP A 64 6.76 1.86 -13.56
N VAL A 65 6.79 1.68 -14.88
CA VAL A 65 8.03 1.72 -15.68
C VAL A 65 8.64 3.11 -15.73
N LEU A 66 7.81 4.15 -15.77
CA LEU A 66 8.25 5.54 -15.83
C LEU A 66 8.61 6.11 -14.46
N ASN A 67 8.05 5.54 -13.38
CA ASN A 67 8.36 5.94 -12.02
C ASN A 67 8.26 4.76 -11.05
N ASN A 68 9.38 4.06 -10.88
CA ASN A 68 9.49 2.88 -10.01
C ASN A 68 9.25 3.15 -8.51
N TYR A 69 9.16 4.42 -8.09
CA TYR A 69 8.64 4.75 -6.76
C TYR A 69 7.25 4.16 -6.55
N TYR A 70 6.43 4.17 -7.60
CA TYR A 70 5.13 3.53 -7.58
C TYR A 70 5.28 2.02 -7.72
N HIS A 71 5.05 1.28 -6.63
CA HIS A 71 5.13 -0.17 -6.64
C HIS A 71 4.22 -0.86 -5.63
N LEU A 72 3.93 -2.12 -5.94
CA LEU A 72 3.33 -3.12 -5.07
C LEU A 72 4.32 -4.28 -4.96
N GLN A 73 4.67 -4.64 -3.75
CA GLN A 73 5.62 -5.71 -3.49
C GLN A 73 5.13 -6.59 -2.35
N ALA A 74 5.18 -7.90 -2.56
CA ALA A 74 5.02 -8.93 -1.54
C ALA A 74 6.26 -9.84 -1.62
N LEU A 75 7.07 -9.87 -0.57
CA LEU A 75 8.30 -10.66 -0.51
C LEU A 75 8.19 -11.76 0.53
N PHE A 76 8.40 -13.00 0.11
CA PHE A 76 8.43 -14.16 0.98
C PHE A 76 9.82 -14.35 1.56
N ASN A 77 9.87 -14.58 2.87
CA ASN A 77 11.07 -14.96 3.60
C ASN A 77 10.88 -16.37 4.16
N SER A 78 11.67 -17.32 3.65
CA SER A 78 11.61 -18.72 4.05
C SER A 78 12.17 -18.99 5.45
N ASN A 79 12.97 -18.08 6.02
CA ASN A 79 13.58 -18.30 7.33
C ASN A 79 12.56 -18.25 8.47
N ASP A 80 11.49 -17.49 8.30
CA ASP A 80 10.45 -17.28 9.31
C ASP A 80 9.04 -17.31 8.73
N SER A 81 8.90 -17.93 7.56
CA SER A 81 7.65 -18.13 6.82
C SER A 81 6.81 -16.85 6.73
N SER A 82 7.48 -15.71 6.52
CA SER A 82 6.85 -14.39 6.53
C SER A 82 6.64 -13.81 5.15
N LEU A 83 5.53 -13.09 4.97
CA LEU A 83 5.27 -12.28 3.79
C LEU A 83 5.33 -10.80 4.15
N SER A 84 6.30 -10.08 3.59
CA SER A 84 6.50 -8.64 3.83
C SER A 84 5.92 -7.82 2.68
N PHE A 85 5.19 -6.76 3.01
CA PHE A 85 4.52 -5.92 2.01
C PHE A 85 5.14 -4.53 1.90
N GLY A 86 5.56 -4.17 0.68
CA GLY A 86 6.00 -2.82 0.30
C GLY A 86 4.98 -2.20 -0.65
N ILE A 87 4.25 -1.17 -0.22
CA ILE A 87 3.14 -0.60 -1.00
C ILE A 87 3.25 0.91 -1.08
N TYR A 88 3.67 1.38 -2.25
CA TYR A 88 3.94 2.79 -2.52
C TYR A 88 3.11 3.21 -3.73
N THR A 89 1.97 3.84 -3.46
CA THR A 89 0.99 4.18 -4.50
C THR A 89 0.75 5.68 -4.59
N LYS A 90 1.52 6.49 -3.85
CA LYS A 90 1.37 7.95 -3.77
C LYS A 90 2.72 8.63 -3.54
N VAL A 91 3.15 9.47 -4.48
CA VAL A 91 4.31 10.37 -4.29
C VAL A 91 3.88 11.57 -3.45
N LYS A 92 4.72 12.00 -2.50
CA LYS A 92 4.51 13.24 -1.76
C LYS A 92 5.15 14.41 -2.49
N ALA A 93 4.47 15.55 -2.48
CA ALA A 93 4.88 16.79 -3.16
C ALA A 93 6.19 17.45 -2.65
N LYS A 94 7.02 16.78 -1.83
CA LYS A 94 8.28 17.34 -1.30
C LYS A 94 9.52 16.98 -2.14
N ASP A 95 9.42 15.99 -3.03
CA ASP A 95 10.54 15.60 -3.90
C ASP A 95 10.56 16.51 -5.14
N LYS A 96 11.05 17.73 -4.91
CA LYS A 96 11.09 18.84 -5.89
C LYS A 96 11.99 18.59 -7.12
N LYS A 97 12.64 17.43 -7.24
CA LYS A 97 13.61 17.15 -8.31
C LYS A 97 13.11 16.26 -9.45
N ASP A 98 11.94 15.63 -9.32
CA ASP A 98 11.41 14.81 -10.42
C ASP A 98 10.38 15.57 -11.25
N ILE A 99 10.87 16.12 -12.36
CA ILE A 99 10.09 16.77 -13.43
C ILE A 99 9.11 15.78 -14.10
N LEU A 100 9.31 14.47 -13.90
CA LEU A 100 8.43 13.40 -14.38
C LEU A 100 7.42 12.90 -13.32
N SER A 101 7.45 13.46 -12.10
CA SER A 101 6.50 13.07 -11.05
C SER A 101 5.11 13.61 -11.37
N ILE A 102 4.25 12.74 -11.91
CA ILE A 102 2.81 12.96 -11.86
C ILE A 102 2.45 13.00 -10.37
N LYS A 103 2.32 14.21 -9.83
CA LYS A 103 1.89 14.46 -8.45
C LYS A 103 0.56 13.76 -8.25
N GLY A 104 0.48 12.83 -7.31
CA GLY A 104 -0.78 12.17 -7.01
C GLY A 104 -0.64 10.72 -6.58
N ARG A 105 -1.76 10.02 -6.68
CA ARG A 105 -1.82 8.57 -6.53
C ARG A 105 -1.60 7.94 -7.91
N HIS A 106 -0.96 6.77 -7.95
CA HIS A 106 -0.91 5.98 -9.17
C HIS A 106 -2.34 5.55 -9.53
N PRO A 107 -2.77 5.64 -10.80
CA PRO A 107 -4.13 5.32 -11.21
C PRO A 107 -4.50 3.83 -11.09
N ASP A 108 -3.53 2.91 -11.20
CA ASP A 108 -3.80 1.46 -11.22
C ASP A 108 -3.28 0.64 -10.01
N LEU A 109 -2.38 1.19 -9.19
CA LEU A 109 -1.74 0.42 -8.11
C LEU A 109 -2.58 0.54 -6.84
N PHE A 110 -3.55 -0.37 -6.69
CA PHE A 110 -4.47 -0.40 -5.56
C PHE A 110 -4.02 -1.39 -4.48
N ALA A 111 -3.70 -0.85 -3.31
CA ALA A 111 -3.12 -1.58 -2.19
C ALA A 111 -4.04 -2.63 -1.53
N LYS A 112 -5.36 -2.41 -1.57
CA LYS A 112 -6.33 -3.20 -0.77
C LYS A 112 -6.38 -4.66 -1.23
N HIS A 113 -6.56 -4.90 -2.53
CA HIS A 113 -6.69 -6.26 -3.07
C HIS A 113 -5.34 -6.99 -3.20
N PHE A 114 -4.24 -6.25 -3.33
CA PHE A 114 -2.93 -6.86 -3.53
C PHE A 114 -2.50 -7.79 -2.40
N ILE A 115 -2.86 -7.47 -1.14
CA ILE A 115 -2.54 -8.33 0.01
C ILE A 115 -3.21 -9.71 -0.13
N THR A 116 -4.52 -9.73 -0.36
CA THR A 116 -5.27 -10.98 -0.55
C THR A 116 -4.76 -11.78 -1.73
N ILE A 117 -4.56 -11.10 -2.87
CA ILE A 117 -4.06 -11.71 -4.10
C ILE A 117 -2.68 -12.34 -3.90
N ALA A 118 -1.77 -11.66 -3.19
CA ALA A 118 -0.45 -12.21 -2.90
C ALA A 118 -0.55 -13.46 -2.01
N LEU A 119 -1.39 -13.42 -0.97
CA LEU A 119 -1.61 -14.58 -0.09
C LEU A 119 -2.18 -15.78 -0.86
N GLU A 120 -3.13 -15.55 -1.76
CA GLU A 120 -3.68 -16.59 -2.64
C GLU A 120 -2.62 -17.18 -3.57
N TYR A 121 -1.80 -16.33 -4.21
CA TYR A 121 -0.70 -16.80 -5.06
C TYR A 121 0.25 -17.74 -4.30
N PHE A 122 0.74 -17.32 -3.12
CA PHE A 122 1.64 -18.14 -2.31
C PHE A 122 0.98 -19.44 -1.85
N SER A 123 -0.28 -19.39 -1.46
CA SER A 123 -1.04 -20.60 -1.12
C SER A 123 -1.16 -21.56 -2.32
N ASN A 124 -1.39 -21.03 -3.52
CA ASN A 124 -1.55 -21.83 -4.74
C ASN A 124 -0.26 -22.51 -5.19
N ILE A 125 0.91 -21.90 -4.92
CA ILE A 125 2.21 -22.52 -5.17
C ILE A 125 2.71 -23.40 -3.99
N GLY A 126 1.85 -23.65 -3.00
CA GLY A 126 2.15 -24.54 -1.87
C GLY A 126 3.00 -23.92 -0.76
N VAL A 127 3.17 -22.59 -0.75
CA VAL A 127 3.92 -21.89 0.30
C VAL A 127 3.02 -21.63 1.51
N GLN A 128 3.43 -22.16 2.67
CA GLN A 128 2.77 -21.89 3.93
C GLN A 128 3.28 -20.58 4.53
N ILE A 129 2.39 -19.59 4.60
CA ILE A 129 2.66 -18.31 5.26
C ILE A 129 2.17 -18.36 6.71
N GLU A 130 3.07 -18.12 7.65
CA GLU A 130 2.79 -18.09 9.09
C GLU A 130 2.54 -16.69 9.62
N GLN A 131 3.13 -15.67 8.97
CA GLN A 131 2.98 -14.28 9.38
C GLN A 131 3.03 -13.28 8.21
N CYS A 132 2.26 -12.21 8.32
CA CYS A 132 2.33 -11.02 7.47
C CYS A 132 3.07 -9.90 8.20
N LYS A 133 3.97 -9.20 7.51
CA LYS A 133 4.73 -8.07 8.07
C LYS A 133 4.40 -6.76 7.38
N GLY A 134 4.07 -5.76 8.20
CA GLY A 134 3.97 -4.37 7.78
C GLY A 134 5.17 -3.58 8.30
N ASN A 135 5.94 -2.99 7.37
CA ASN A 135 7.01 -2.03 7.69
C ASN A 135 6.53 -0.64 7.31
N TRP A 136 6.39 0.26 8.30
CA TRP A 136 5.80 1.57 8.08
C TRP A 136 6.76 2.69 8.46
N SER A 137 7.18 3.47 7.47
CA SER A 137 8.12 4.57 7.67
C SER A 137 7.42 5.90 8.03
N PRO A 138 8.10 6.83 8.71
CA PRO A 138 7.61 8.15 9.02
C PRO A 138 7.00 8.86 7.82
N GLY A 139 5.74 9.24 8.00
CA GLY A 139 4.97 9.94 6.99
C GLY A 139 4.13 9.04 6.09
N GLU A 140 4.29 7.73 6.11
CA GLU A 140 3.32 6.83 5.49
C GLU A 140 1.96 6.90 6.19
N ASN A 141 0.90 6.48 5.50
CA ASN A 141 -0.45 6.51 6.06
C ASN A 141 -0.59 5.55 7.25
N ASN A 142 0.00 4.34 7.16
CA ASN A 142 -0.03 3.36 8.25
C ASN A 142 0.71 3.87 9.47
N TYR A 143 1.93 4.40 9.30
CA TYR A 143 2.68 5.05 10.37
C TYR A 143 1.88 6.16 11.06
N ARG A 144 1.29 7.08 10.28
CA ARG A 144 0.47 8.17 10.83
C ARG A 144 -0.74 7.66 11.60
N LYS A 145 -1.43 6.66 11.07
CA LYS A 145 -2.62 6.08 11.71
C LYS A 145 -2.28 5.33 12.99
N PHE A 146 -1.17 4.61 13.00
CA PHE A 146 -0.63 3.94 14.17
C PHE A 146 -0.30 4.95 15.27
N MET A 147 0.52 5.96 14.96
CA MET A 147 0.92 6.99 15.93
C MET A 147 -0.28 7.80 16.43
N GLN A 148 -1.29 8.05 15.60
CA GLN A 148 -2.53 8.69 16.03
C GLN A 148 -3.28 7.82 17.05
N SER A 149 -3.36 6.50 16.80
CA SER A 149 -4.04 5.55 17.67
C SER A 149 -3.37 5.46 19.04
N LEU A 150 -2.03 5.40 19.07
CA LEU A 150 -1.25 5.47 20.32
C LEU A 150 -1.52 6.75 21.11
N LYS A 151 -1.52 7.91 20.42
CA LYS A 151 -1.81 9.20 21.07
C LYS A 151 -3.23 9.30 21.62
N SER A 152 -4.15 8.51 21.09
CA SER A 152 -5.53 8.39 21.60
C SER A 152 -5.67 7.38 22.75
N GLY A 153 -4.56 6.82 23.26
CA GLY A 153 -4.56 5.93 24.42
C GLY A 153 -4.72 4.44 24.10
N LEU A 154 -4.69 4.06 22.82
CA LEU A 154 -4.69 2.64 22.45
C LEU A 154 -3.31 2.04 22.66
N ASP A 155 -3.27 0.76 23.03
CA ASP A 155 -2.02 0.02 23.08
C ASP A 155 -1.43 -0.20 21.67
N PRO A 156 -0.15 -0.61 21.56
CA PRO A 156 0.51 -0.86 20.29
C PRO A 156 -0.19 -1.91 19.41
N VAL A 157 -0.73 -2.98 20.00
CA VAL A 157 -1.39 -4.07 19.26
C VAL A 157 -2.66 -3.56 18.60
N GLU A 158 -3.55 -2.91 19.34
CA GLU A 158 -4.78 -2.34 18.79
C GLU A 158 -4.48 -1.20 17.79
N SER A 159 -3.42 -0.44 18.03
CA SER A 159 -2.95 0.57 17.07
C SER A 159 -2.49 -0.04 15.74
N ALA A 160 -1.78 -1.17 15.77
CA ALA A 160 -1.37 -1.91 14.59
C ALA A 160 -2.57 -2.45 13.81
N LYS A 161 -3.53 -3.09 14.51
CA LYS A 161 -4.77 -3.61 13.92
C LYS A 161 -5.61 -2.52 13.23
N ARG A 162 -5.58 -1.28 13.74
CA ARG A 162 -6.30 -0.13 13.17
C ARG A 162 -5.63 0.53 11.96
N THR A 163 -4.42 0.13 11.59
CA THR A 163 -3.84 0.53 10.30
C THR A 163 -4.62 -0.11 9.14
N TRP A 164 -4.52 0.44 7.92
CA TRP A 164 -5.25 -0.16 6.81
C TRP A 164 -4.66 -1.53 6.46
N ALA A 165 -3.32 -1.68 6.52
CA ALA A 165 -2.65 -2.96 6.32
C ALA A 165 -3.03 -3.97 7.40
N GLY A 166 -3.02 -3.56 8.67
CA GLY A 166 -3.42 -4.43 9.79
C GLY A 166 -4.84 -4.98 9.64
N ARG A 167 -5.80 -4.12 9.23
CA ARG A 167 -7.16 -4.59 8.90
C ARG A 167 -7.20 -5.62 7.78
N GLN A 168 -6.36 -5.46 6.75
CA GLN A 168 -6.27 -6.44 5.66
C GLN A 168 -5.62 -7.75 6.12
N PHE A 169 -4.58 -7.70 6.96
CA PHE A 169 -3.98 -8.92 7.50
C PHE A 169 -4.99 -9.71 8.35
N ILE A 170 -5.73 -9.03 9.22
CA ILE A 170 -6.78 -9.64 10.05
C ILE A 170 -7.88 -10.26 9.18
N SER A 171 -8.35 -9.56 8.13
CA SER A 171 -9.39 -10.10 7.25
C SER A 171 -8.94 -11.34 6.47
N ASN A 172 -7.63 -11.56 6.35
CA ASN A 172 -7.04 -12.75 5.73
C ASN A 172 -6.55 -13.78 6.77
N GLY A 173 -7.02 -13.71 8.03
CA GLY A 173 -6.73 -14.71 9.06
C GLY A 173 -5.47 -14.46 9.89
N PHE A 174 -4.79 -13.32 9.71
CA PHE A 174 -3.60 -12.96 10.48
C PHE A 174 -3.96 -11.99 11.62
N GLY A 175 -4.62 -12.50 12.65
CA GLY A 175 -5.18 -11.68 13.74
C GLY A 175 -4.31 -11.55 15.00
N ARG A 176 -3.37 -12.49 15.20
CA ARG A 176 -2.55 -12.56 16.42
C ARG A 176 -1.32 -11.67 16.27
N ILE A 177 -1.05 -10.82 17.25
CA ILE A 177 0.14 -9.96 17.29
C ILE A 177 0.69 -10.06 18.71
N ALA A 178 1.97 -10.41 18.84
CA ALA A 178 2.64 -10.32 20.13
C ALA A 178 3.20 -8.89 20.30
N GLN A 179 3.03 -8.31 21.48
CA GLN A 179 3.35 -6.89 21.73
C GLN A 179 4.83 -6.57 21.52
N ASP A 180 5.69 -7.51 21.88
CA ASP A 180 7.15 -7.50 21.67
C ASP A 180 7.56 -7.48 20.20
N ASN A 181 6.69 -7.93 19.28
CA ASN A 181 6.95 -7.88 17.85
C ASN A 181 6.68 -6.50 17.21
N ILE A 182 6.24 -5.52 17.99
CA ILE A 182 6.04 -4.15 17.51
C ILE A 182 7.29 -3.33 17.85
N PHE A 183 8.23 -3.29 16.91
CA PHE A 183 9.51 -2.59 17.09
C PHE A 183 9.44 -1.16 16.54
N PRO A 184 9.45 -0.13 17.40
CA PRO A 184 9.94 1.17 17.01
C PRO A 184 11.46 1.07 16.81
N LEU A 185 11.95 1.19 15.57
CA LEU A 185 13.40 1.32 15.34
C LEU A 185 13.84 2.70 15.90
N GLU A 186 14.57 2.65 17.01
CA GLU A 186 15.17 3.73 17.82
C GLU A 186 14.26 4.81 18.46
N ILE A 187 14.58 5.04 19.73
CA ILE A 187 13.91 5.95 20.68
C ILE A 187 14.57 7.33 20.58
N THR A 188 14.06 8.14 19.67
CA THR A 188 13.83 9.56 19.96
C THR A 188 12.33 9.80 19.77
N ASN A 189 11.80 10.98 20.12
CA ASN A 189 10.35 11.25 20.25
C ASN A 189 9.43 10.93 19.03
N LYS A 190 9.98 10.33 17.94
CA LYS A 190 9.28 9.66 16.84
C LYS A 190 10.12 8.45 16.38
N PRO A 191 9.61 7.21 16.43
CA PRO A 191 10.34 6.05 15.93
C PRO A 191 10.67 6.16 14.45
N ALA A 192 11.85 5.68 14.03
CA ALA A 192 12.34 5.78 12.66
C ALA A 192 11.57 4.90 11.67
N SER A 193 10.93 3.84 12.15
CA SER A 193 9.89 3.06 11.46
C SER A 193 9.17 2.17 12.47
N ILE A 194 8.02 1.63 12.07
CA ILE A 194 7.25 0.65 12.85
C ILE A 194 7.25 -0.65 12.05
N THR A 195 7.72 -1.72 12.68
CA THR A 195 7.51 -3.08 12.17
C THR A 195 6.40 -3.74 12.98
N ALA A 196 5.43 -4.34 12.32
CA ALA A 196 4.37 -5.13 12.98
C ALA A 196 4.18 -6.46 12.26
N SER A 197 4.33 -7.55 13.03
CA SER A 197 4.12 -8.93 12.57
C SER A 197 2.75 -9.45 13.01
N PHE A 198 1.96 -9.91 12.05
CA PHE A 198 0.62 -10.46 12.24
C PHE A 198 0.69 -11.95 11.94
N TYR A 199 0.45 -12.77 12.94
CA TYR A 199 0.48 -14.22 12.84
C TYR A 199 -0.88 -14.78 12.48
N ARG A 200 -0.86 -15.91 11.77
CA ARG A 200 -2.04 -16.71 11.51
C ARG A 200 -2.69 -17.12 12.84
N GLY A 201 -4.00 -16.92 12.92
CA GLY A 201 -4.83 -17.30 14.06
C GLY A 201 -5.14 -18.79 14.10
#